data_AF-A0A1U7IXZ9-F1
#
_entry.id   AF-A0A1U7IXZ9-F1
#
_cell.length_a   1.000
_cell.length_b   1.000
_cell.length_c   1.000
_cell.angle_alpha   90.00
_cell.angle_beta   90.00
_cell.angle_gamma   90.00
#
_symmetry.space_group_name_H-M   'P 1'
#
loop_
_entity.id
_entity.type
_entity.pdbx_description
1 polymer ?
#
loop_
_entity_poly.entity_id
_entity_poly.type
_entity_poly.pdbx_seq_one_letter_code
_entity_poly.pdbx_strand_id
1 'polypeptide(L)'
;MQAKQPEPWELARLEYEAALEQYRHLTSLRRQDMTFATTVQAAVLTIIGNRLLSFNASDLLLSIVAAFVLCLGINSERRLAAYMSGYMRRAKEAELEYGMQLVLFGTQEVASKKLLASNSIIFPFYYAFFFVAWLTVWIINVF
;
A
#
# COMPACT_ATOMS: atom_id res chain seq x y z
N MET A 1 -41.06 18.78 -12.95
CA MET A 1 -39.71 19.39 -12.96
C MET A 1 -38.78 18.40 -13.64
N GLN A 2 -38.37 18.66 -14.88
CA GLN A 2 -37.34 17.84 -15.53
C GLN A 2 -35.99 18.22 -14.92
N ALA A 3 -35.29 17.27 -14.30
CA ALA A 3 -33.94 17.49 -13.81
C ALA A 3 -33.06 17.88 -15.00
N LYS A 4 -32.47 19.07 -14.94
CA LYS A 4 -31.51 19.53 -15.95
C LYS A 4 -30.36 18.53 -15.96
N GLN A 5 -30.11 17.89 -17.10
CA GLN A 5 -28.95 16.99 -17.21
C GLN A 5 -27.69 17.82 -16.91
N PRO A 6 -26.79 17.32 -16.05
CA PRO A 6 -25.55 18.02 -15.77
C PRO A 6 -24.76 18.17 -17.06
N GLU A 7 -24.15 19.33 -17.24
CA GLU A 7 -23.31 19.59 -18.41
C GLU A 7 -22.14 18.57 -18.45
N PRO A 8 -21.62 18.18 -19.63
CA PRO A 8 -20.53 17.20 -19.74
C PRO A 8 -19.31 17.52 -18.85
N TRP A 9 -19.02 18.80 -18.67
CA TRP A 9 -17.94 19.26 -17.79
C TRP A 9 -18.22 19.00 -16.30
N GLU A 10 -19.49 19.09 -15.86
CA GLU A 10 -19.88 18.87 -14.46
C GLU A 10 -19.69 17.41 -14.08
N LEU A 11 -20.07 16.50 -14.99
CA LEU A 11 -19.85 15.06 -14.83
C LEU A 11 -18.36 14.74 -14.76
N ALA A 12 -17.55 15.29 -15.68
CA ALA A 12 -16.11 15.07 -15.68
C ALA A 12 -15.43 15.61 -14.41
N ARG A 13 -15.85 16.77 -13.91
CA ARG A 13 -15.35 17.33 -12.64
C ARG A 13 -15.71 16.41 -11.46
N LEU A 14 -16.94 15.93 -11.39
CA LEU A 14 -17.38 15.04 -10.31
C LEU A 14 -16.62 13.70 -10.33
N GLU A 15 -16.42 13.09 -11.50
CA GLU A 15 -15.60 11.88 -11.64
C GLU A 15 -14.16 12.12 -11.21
N TYR A 16 -13.60 13.28 -11.58
CA TYR A 16 -12.25 13.68 -11.24
C TYR A 16 -12.08 13.85 -9.71
N GLU A 17 -12.99 14.59 -9.06
CA GLU A 17 -13.00 14.78 -7.61
C GLU A 17 -13.14 13.44 -6.87
N ALA A 18 -14.05 12.57 -7.32
CA ALA A 18 -14.24 11.25 -6.76
C ALA A 18 -12.99 10.37 -6.91
N ALA A 19 -12.31 10.42 -8.08
CA ALA A 19 -11.08 9.68 -8.30
C ALA A 19 -9.95 10.13 -7.36
N LEU A 20 -9.82 11.44 -7.13
CA LEU A 20 -8.84 11.99 -6.18
C LEU A 20 -9.17 11.63 -4.73
N GLU A 21 -10.44 11.65 -4.35
CA GLU A 21 -10.88 11.26 -3.02
C GLU A 21 -10.59 9.77 -2.76
N GLN A 22 -10.96 8.90 -3.70
CA GLN A 22 -10.65 7.48 -3.62
C GLN A 22 -9.15 7.22 -3.55
N TYR A 23 -8.34 7.96 -4.32
CA TYR A 23 -6.89 7.86 -4.25
C TYR A 23 -6.34 8.21 -2.86
N ARG A 24 -6.85 9.29 -2.23
CA ARG A 24 -6.47 9.69 -0.86
C ARG A 24 -6.88 8.63 0.15
N HIS A 25 -8.10 8.11 0.05
CA HIS A 25 -8.62 7.08 0.93
C HIS A 25 -7.78 5.80 0.85
N LEU A 26 -7.51 5.30 -0.37
CA LEU A 26 -6.68 4.12 -0.59
C LEU A 26 -5.23 4.33 -0.10
N THR A 27 -4.68 5.54 -0.25
CA THR A 27 -3.36 5.87 0.31
C THR A 27 -3.35 5.75 1.83
N SER A 28 -4.42 6.20 2.50
CA SER A 28 -4.57 6.06 3.95
C SER A 28 -4.66 4.59 4.36
N LEU A 29 -5.50 3.80 3.67
CA LEU A 29 -5.64 2.36 3.92
C LEU A 29 -4.31 1.62 3.78
N ARG A 30 -3.53 1.89 2.73
CA ARG A 30 -2.20 1.29 2.57
C ARG A 30 -1.27 1.57 3.76
N ARG A 31 -1.30 2.79 4.30
CA ARG A 31 -0.50 3.15 5.48
C ARG A 31 -0.99 2.44 6.74
N GLN A 32 -2.31 2.29 6.90
CA GLN A 32 -2.90 1.56 8.03
C GLN A 32 -2.55 0.07 7.98
N ASP A 33 -2.71 -0.58 6.83
CA ASP A 33 -2.33 -1.99 6.62
C ASP A 33 -0.85 -2.22 6.92
N MET A 34 0.01 -1.34 6.41
CA MET A 34 1.45 -1.36 6.66
C MET A 34 1.77 -1.21 8.16
N THR A 35 1.12 -0.25 8.84
CA THR A 35 1.31 -0.01 10.28
C THR A 35 0.85 -1.22 11.10
N PHE A 36 -0.29 -1.82 10.74
CA PHE A 36 -0.80 -3.02 11.38
C PHE A 36 0.19 -4.19 11.22
N ALA A 37 0.62 -4.47 9.99
CA ALA A 37 1.59 -5.53 9.72
C ALA A 37 2.89 -5.31 10.51
N THR A 38 3.41 -4.08 10.51
CA THR A 38 4.61 -3.70 11.27
C THR A 38 4.45 -3.92 12.77
N THR A 39 3.30 -3.55 13.31
CA THR A 39 3.01 -3.72 14.74
C THR A 39 2.99 -5.20 15.11
N VAL A 40 2.36 -6.04 14.28
CA VAL A 40 2.36 -7.50 14.48
C VAL A 40 3.79 -8.05 14.41
N GLN A 41 4.58 -7.66 13.40
CA GLN A 41 5.97 -8.12 13.29
C GLN A 41 6.80 -7.73 14.51
N ALA A 42 6.70 -6.47 14.94
CA ALA A 42 7.42 -5.97 16.10
C ALA A 42 6.99 -6.69 17.38
N ALA A 43 5.69 -6.93 17.57
CA ALA A 43 5.18 -7.65 18.73
C ALA A 43 5.72 -9.08 18.79
N VAL A 44 5.69 -9.81 17.66
CA VAL A 44 6.22 -11.18 17.59
C VAL A 44 7.73 -11.19 17.84
N LEU A 45 8.49 -10.32 17.17
CA LEU A 45 9.93 -10.19 17.39
C LEU A 45 10.27 -9.80 18.84
N THR A 46 9.41 -9.06 19.54
CA THR A 46 9.61 -8.75 20.97
C THR A 46 9.43 -9.99 21.84
N ILE A 47 8.48 -10.87 21.52
CA ILE A 47 8.19 -12.08 22.30
C ILE A 47 9.25 -13.16 22.08
N ILE A 48 9.67 -13.37 20.83
CA ILE A 48 10.55 -14.49 20.45
C ILE A 48 11.96 -14.06 20.02
N GLY A 49 12.28 -12.76 20.03
CA GLY A 49 13.55 -12.20 19.56
C GLY A 49 14.79 -12.86 20.17
N ASN A 50 14.79 -13.07 21.49
CA ASN A 50 15.90 -13.69 22.20
C ASN A 50 16.03 -15.20 21.95
N ARG A 51 15.06 -15.81 21.28
CA ARG A 51 14.97 -17.25 20.98
C ARG A 51 14.86 -17.51 19.47
N LEU A 52 15.21 -16.53 18.65
CA LEU A 52 15.08 -16.63 17.18
C LEU A 52 15.86 -17.79 16.55
N LEU A 53 16.84 -18.36 17.25
CA LEU A 53 17.67 -19.47 16.77
C LEU A 53 17.40 -20.79 17.54
N SER A 54 16.40 -20.82 18.42
CA SER A 54 16.06 -21.98 19.23
C SER A 54 14.55 -22.11 19.45
N PHE A 55 13.81 -22.23 18.34
CA PHE A 55 12.35 -22.32 18.36
C PHE A 55 11.84 -23.55 19.11
N ASN A 56 10.92 -23.30 20.04
CA ASN A 56 9.97 -24.32 20.46
C ASN A 56 8.71 -24.28 19.56
N ALA A 57 7.80 -25.23 19.75
CA ALA A 57 6.59 -25.34 18.93
C ALA A 57 5.69 -24.09 19.00
N SER A 58 5.61 -23.41 20.16
CA SER A 58 4.82 -22.18 20.30
C SER A 58 5.45 -20.99 19.56
N ASP A 59 6.78 -20.86 19.58
CA ASP A 59 7.51 -19.80 18.88
C ASP A 59 7.38 -19.99 17.36
N LEU A 60 7.45 -21.24 16.88
CA LEU A 60 7.20 -21.59 15.49
C LEU A 60 5.77 -21.21 15.07
N LEU A 61 4.75 -21.57 15.85
CA LEU A 61 3.36 -21.21 15.55
C LEU A 61 3.18 -19.69 15.48
N LEU A 62 3.77 -18.95 16.42
CA LEU A 62 3.70 -17.49 16.43
C LEU A 62 4.37 -16.87 15.20
N SER A 63 5.50 -17.41 14.77
CA SER A 63 6.19 -16.98 13.55
C SER A 63 5.39 -17.28 12.28
N ILE A 64 4.65 -18.40 12.23
CA ILE A 64 3.75 -18.73 11.11
C ILE A 64 2.60 -17.72 11.04
N VAL A 65 2.00 -17.36 12.18
CA VAL A 65 0.97 -16.33 12.24
C VAL A 65 1.53 -14.97 11.78
N ALA A 66 2.74 -14.60 12.20
CA ALA A 66 3.41 -13.38 11.76
C ALA A 66 3.62 -13.35 10.24
N ALA A 67 4.10 -14.46 9.66
CA ALA A 67 4.29 -14.60 8.22
C ALA A 67 2.97 -14.59 7.45
N PHE A 68 1.90 -15.18 8.00
CA PHE A 68 0.57 -15.14 7.39
C PHE A 68 0.04 -13.69 7.29
N VAL A 69 0.23 -12.88 8.33
CA VAL A 69 -0.12 -11.44 8.28
C VAL A 69 0.69 -10.71 7.20
N LEU A 70 1.96 -11.05 6.97
CA LEU A 70 2.73 -10.49 5.85
C LEU A 70 2.13 -10.87 4.49
N CYS A 71 1.72 -12.13 4.30
CA CYS A 71 1.06 -12.56 3.07
C CYS A 71 -0.25 -11.79 2.81
N LEU A 72 -1.06 -11.57 3.86
CA LEU A 72 -2.25 -10.73 3.77
C LEU A 72 -1.90 -9.29 3.40
N GLY A 73 -0.84 -8.73 4.02
CA GLY A 73 -0.33 -7.40 3.72
C GLY A 73 0.13 -7.24 2.28
N ILE A 74 0.91 -8.21 1.75
CA ILE A 74 1.34 -8.24 0.34
C ILE A 74 0.15 -8.25 -0.60
N ASN A 75 -0.84 -9.11 -0.32
CA ASN A 75 -2.03 -9.21 -1.15
C ASN A 75 -2.86 -7.92 -1.12
N SER A 76 -3.06 -7.33 0.06
CA SER A 76 -3.77 -6.06 0.20
C SER A 76 -3.05 -4.93 -0.54
N GLU A 77 -1.73 -4.82 -0.35
CA GLU A 77 -0.89 -3.82 -0.99
C GLU A 77 -0.95 -3.90 -2.53
N ARG A 78 -0.84 -5.10 -3.10
CA ARG A 78 -0.97 -5.31 -4.55
C ARG A 78 -2.34 -4.87 -5.07
N ARG A 79 -3.41 -5.22 -4.36
CA ARG A 79 -4.78 -4.88 -4.74
C ARG A 79 -5.03 -3.37 -4.65
N LEU A 80 -4.64 -2.74 -3.54
CA LEU A 80 -4.80 -1.30 -3.34
C LEU A 80 -3.99 -0.48 -4.33
N ALA A 81 -2.75 -0.90 -4.63
CA ALA A 81 -1.92 -0.25 -5.65
C ALA A 81 -2.56 -0.31 -7.05
N ALA A 82 -3.19 -1.44 -7.41
CA ALA A 82 -3.91 -1.58 -8.68
C ALA A 82 -5.16 -0.67 -8.76
N TYR A 83 -5.92 -0.54 -7.68
CA TYR A 83 -7.04 0.41 -7.64
C TYR A 83 -6.57 1.86 -7.75
N MET A 84 -5.53 2.23 -7.01
CA MET A 84 -4.96 3.57 -7.06
C MET A 84 -4.46 3.94 -8.46
N SER A 85 -3.80 3.02 -9.17
CA SER A 85 -3.32 3.28 -10.52
C SER A 85 -4.49 3.48 -11.50
N GLY A 86 -5.57 2.70 -11.35
CA GLY A 86 -6.80 2.86 -12.14
C GLY A 86 -7.44 4.24 -11.96
N TYR A 87 -7.68 4.66 -10.71
CA TYR A 87 -8.26 5.98 -10.42
C TYR A 87 -7.35 7.13 -10.88
N MET A 88 -6.04 7.00 -10.67
CA MET A 88 -5.09 8.03 -11.08
C MET A 88 -4.99 8.15 -12.61
N ARG A 89 -5.13 7.04 -13.34
CA ARG A 89 -5.20 7.06 -14.81
C ARG A 89 -6.42 7.82 -15.29
N ARG A 90 -7.60 7.53 -14.74
CA ARG A 90 -8.85 8.25 -15.07
C ARG A 90 -8.79 9.73 -14.73
N ALA A 91 -8.21 10.08 -13.59
CA ALA A 91 -8.01 11.48 -13.21
C ALA A 91 -7.14 12.21 -14.25
N LYS A 92 -6.03 11.61 -14.71
CA LYS A 92 -5.17 12.19 -15.75
C LYS A 92 -5.85 12.32 -17.11
N GLU A 93 -6.68 11.35 -17.50
CA GLU A 93 -7.49 11.43 -18.73
C GLU A 93 -8.41 12.66 -18.69
N ALA A 94 -9.11 12.87 -17.57
CA ALA A 94 -9.96 14.04 -17.36
C ALA A 94 -9.14 15.35 -17.35
N GLU A 95 -7.93 15.36 -16.78
CA GLU A 95 -7.06 16.55 -16.83
C GLU A 95 -6.67 16.94 -18.24
N LEU A 96 -6.31 15.96 -19.08
CA LEU A 96 -5.90 16.20 -20.46
C LEU A 96 -7.08 16.67 -21.33
N GLU A 97 -8.28 16.13 -21.11
CA GLU A 97 -9.47 16.46 -21.90
C GLU A 97 -9.98 17.88 -21.60
N TYR A 98 -9.95 18.30 -20.33
CA TYR A 98 -10.54 19.57 -19.88
C TYR A 98 -9.51 20.64 -19.50
N GLY A 99 -8.22 20.40 -19.75
CA GLY A 99 -7.14 21.36 -19.49
C GLY A 99 -6.83 21.61 -18.01
N MET A 100 -7.20 20.67 -17.13
CA MET A 100 -6.83 20.72 -15.72
C MET A 100 -5.38 20.25 -15.52
N GLN A 101 -4.77 20.57 -14.38
CA GLN A 101 -3.31 20.46 -14.23
C GLN A 101 -2.81 19.98 -12.84
N LEU A 102 -3.70 19.62 -11.91
CA LEU A 102 -3.32 19.37 -10.51
C LEU A 102 -2.42 18.13 -10.35
N VAL A 103 -2.79 16.99 -10.95
CA VAL A 103 -2.04 15.73 -10.92
C VAL A 103 -0.80 15.84 -11.78
N LEU A 104 -0.91 16.41 -12.97
CA LEU A 104 0.22 16.62 -13.88
C LEU A 104 1.33 17.47 -13.23
N PHE A 105 1.00 18.60 -12.59
CA PHE A 105 1.99 19.42 -11.89
C PHE A 105 2.50 18.75 -10.62
N GLY A 106 1.62 18.16 -9.80
CA GLY A 106 2.02 17.49 -8.56
C GLY A 106 2.99 16.32 -8.81
N THR A 107 2.77 15.55 -9.88
CA THR A 107 3.69 14.46 -10.26
C THR A 107 5.04 14.97 -10.75
N GLN A 108 5.09 16.08 -11.49
CA GLN A 108 6.34 16.72 -11.91
C GLN A 108 7.13 17.26 -10.72
N GLU A 109 6.46 17.91 -9.76
CA GLU A 109 7.10 18.45 -8.57
C GLU A 109 7.72 17.33 -7.71
N VAL A 110 7.00 16.23 -7.51
CA VAL A 110 7.52 15.08 -6.75
C VAL A 110 8.64 14.36 -7.48
N ALA A 111 8.55 14.20 -8.81
CA ALA A 111 9.60 13.58 -9.62
C ALA A 111 10.94 14.34 -9.55
N SER A 112 10.89 15.65 -9.30
CA SER A 112 12.10 16.47 -9.11
C SER A 112 12.85 16.18 -7.80
N LYS A 113 12.19 15.56 -6.81
CA LYS A 113 12.74 15.31 -5.46
C LYS A 113 13.40 13.92 -5.39
N LYS A 114 14.69 13.86 -5.75
CA LYS A 114 15.51 12.61 -5.82
C LYS A 114 15.58 11.77 -4.53
N LEU A 115 15.35 12.36 -3.36
CA LEU A 115 15.49 11.69 -2.05
C LEU A 115 14.17 11.17 -1.48
N LEU A 116 13.03 11.47 -2.11
CA LEU A 116 11.73 10.98 -1.66
C LEU A 116 11.44 9.64 -2.34
N ALA A 117 11.79 8.55 -1.67
CA ALA A 117 11.34 7.23 -2.08
C ALA A 117 9.81 7.18 -1.97
N SER A 118 9.15 6.79 -3.05
CA SER A 118 7.69 6.68 -3.08
C SER A 118 7.23 5.50 -2.21
N ASN A 119 6.14 5.69 -1.46
CA ASN A 119 5.48 4.60 -0.71
C ASN A 119 5.12 3.41 -1.61
N SER A 120 4.85 3.66 -2.89
CA SER A 120 4.58 2.62 -3.90
C SER A 120 5.78 1.71 -4.17
N ILE A 121 6.99 2.16 -3.83
CA ILE A 121 8.22 1.38 -3.94
C ILE A 121 8.55 0.77 -2.57
N ILE A 122 8.52 1.58 -1.51
CA ILE A 122 8.97 1.15 -0.17
C ILE A 122 8.09 0.03 0.40
N PHE A 123 6.76 0.11 0.27
CA PHE A 123 5.86 -0.85 0.94
C PHE A 123 6.05 -2.29 0.44
N PRO A 124 6.11 -2.56 -0.89
CA PRO A 124 6.47 -3.90 -1.39
C PRO A 124 7.81 -4.42 -0.86
N PHE A 125 8.84 -3.57 -0.84
CA PHE A 125 10.17 -3.97 -0.33
C PHE A 125 10.14 -4.33 1.14
N TYR A 126 9.40 -3.57 1.96
CA TYR A 126 9.22 -3.87 3.37
C TYR A 126 8.64 -5.27 3.57
N TYR A 127 7.53 -5.59 2.90
CA TYR A 127 6.91 -6.90 3.05
C TYR A 127 7.81 -8.03 2.58
N ALA A 128 8.50 -7.84 1.45
CA ALA A 128 9.44 -8.82 0.92
C ALA A 128 10.61 -9.06 1.88
N PHE A 129 11.18 -7.99 2.45
CA PHE A 129 12.28 -8.08 3.42
C PHE A 129 11.88 -8.90 4.65
N PHE A 130 10.74 -8.58 5.28
CA PHE A 130 10.28 -9.32 6.45
C PHE A 130 9.92 -10.77 6.14
N PHE A 131 9.35 -11.03 4.95
CA PHE A 131 9.03 -12.39 4.53
C PHE A 131 10.30 -13.23 4.35
N VAL A 132 11.33 -12.68 3.69
CA VAL A 132 12.64 -13.34 3.54
C VAL A 132 13.30 -13.55 4.90
N ALA A 133 13.22 -12.58 5.81
CA ALA A 133 13.76 -12.72 7.16
C ALA A 133 13.14 -13.90 7.91
N TRP A 134 11.81 -14.08 7.84
CA TRP A 134 11.14 -15.25 8.44
C TRP A 134 11.56 -16.57 7.79
N LEU A 135 11.69 -16.60 6.45
CA LEU A 135 12.20 -17.80 5.77
C LEU A 135 13.61 -18.17 6.25
N THR A 136 14.50 -17.19 6.40
CA THR A 136 15.85 -17.43 6.93
C THR A 136 15.80 -17.99 8.36
N VAL A 137 14.97 -17.42 9.22
CA VAL A 137 14.77 -17.92 10.59
C VAL A 137 14.28 -19.36 10.59
N TRP A 138 13.29 -19.70 9.75
CA TRP A 138 12.79 -21.08 9.66
C TRP A 138 13.83 -22.05 9.14
N ILE A 139 14.61 -21.67 8.12
CA ILE A 139 15.67 -22.53 7.59
C ILE A 139 16.66 -22.88 8.70
N ILE A 140 17.08 -21.91 9.51
CA ILE A 140 18.05 -22.13 10.59
C ILE A 140 17.48 -22.99 11.74
N ASN A 141 16.18 -22.94 11.99
CA ASN A 141 15.57 -23.66 13.11
C ASN A 141 15.02 -25.05 12.75
N VAL A 142 14.75 -25.30 11.46
CA VAL A 142 14.15 -26.55 10.97
C VAL A 142 15.19 -27.47 10.32
N PHE A 143 16.26 -26.90 9.74
CA PHE A 143 17.37 -27.63 9.12
C PHE A 143 18.67 -27.42 9.90
#